data_AF-A0A4Q6FL95-F1
#
_entry.id   AF-A0A4Q6FL95-F1
#
_cell.length_a   1.000
_cell.length_b   1.000
_cell.length_c   1.000
_cell.angle_alpha   90.00
_cell.angle_beta   90.00
_cell.angle_gamma   90.00
#
_symmetry.space_group_name_H-M   'P 1'
#
loop_
_entity.id
_entity.type
_entity.pdbx_description
1 polymer ?
#
loop_
_entity_poly.entity_id
_entity_poly.type
_entity_poly.pdbx_seq_one_letter_code
_entity_poly.pdbx_strand_id
1 'polypeptide(L)'
;MKYLFFVFLSLLSCGRSTPSSKSKIIGGTSTVAPPYFVSLFLKGESTPFCGGALISPREVITAAHCVSGLMSEIEVRFAVSDLEDLPNPHEVTAVVIHPRYHTKSIRFDIAWLSLRTQSHLAKPVKIETVHALQSELEVIGFGSTHAKVESFPLKLQSAQIDELAPYECRALKGPFSTIEDNQICAGSLDGSQDSCFGDSGGPLVTSSRTLYGLVSWGVSCGEPGLPGVYTRVAAYGPWLSSPLNKDDLSEWVGAVFYFPLFYESRRFTARYQLWGKATSSSPALKTWKRKVGDENITIDLLEPSPGRYRLRLNRGDKVYESATSFTELNRNT
;
A
#
# COMPACT_ATOMS: atom_id res chain seq x y z
N MET A 1 -23.69 -37.06 75.52
CA MET A 1 -24.17 -37.08 74.13
C MET A 1 -23.05 -36.52 73.25
N LYS A 2 -22.47 -37.36 72.37
CA LYS A 2 -21.43 -36.98 71.42
C LYS A 2 -22.11 -36.36 70.19
N TYR A 3 -21.71 -35.16 69.77
CA TYR A 3 -22.00 -34.66 68.43
C TYR A 3 -20.73 -34.67 67.59
N LEU A 4 -20.85 -35.31 66.45
CA LEU A 4 -19.82 -35.65 65.47
C LEU A 4 -19.74 -34.50 64.45
N PHE A 5 -18.59 -33.85 64.29
CA PHE A 5 -18.36 -32.88 63.21
C PHE A 5 -17.72 -33.60 62.02
N PHE A 6 -18.41 -33.64 60.88
CA PHE A 6 -17.85 -34.09 59.60
C PHE A 6 -17.15 -32.92 58.90
N VAL A 7 -15.86 -33.10 58.60
CA VAL A 7 -15.09 -32.23 57.68
C VAL A 7 -15.35 -32.73 56.26
N PHE A 8 -15.98 -31.91 55.43
CA PHE A 8 -16.05 -32.15 53.99
C PHE A 8 -14.84 -31.51 53.31
N LEU A 9 -13.89 -32.34 52.88
CA LEU A 9 -12.79 -31.96 52.00
C LEU A 9 -13.27 -32.14 50.55
N SER A 10 -13.63 -31.05 49.87
CA SER A 10 -13.89 -31.09 48.43
C SER A 10 -12.55 -31.05 47.68
N LEU A 11 -12.19 -32.17 47.07
CA LEU A 11 -11.15 -32.22 46.04
C LEU A 11 -11.69 -31.53 44.78
N LEU A 12 -11.34 -30.25 44.57
CA LEU A 12 -11.37 -29.69 43.23
C LEU A 12 -10.11 -30.15 42.49
N SER A 13 -10.30 -31.06 41.54
CA SER A 13 -9.31 -31.30 40.49
C SER A 13 -9.22 -30.03 39.65
N CYS A 14 -8.21 -29.20 39.91
CA CYS A 14 -7.84 -28.13 39.02
C CYS A 14 -7.14 -28.77 37.82
N GLY A 15 -7.89 -29.03 36.76
CA GLY A 15 -7.33 -29.29 35.45
C GLY A 15 -6.47 -28.09 35.06
N ARG A 16 -5.15 -28.22 35.15
CA ARG A 16 -4.22 -27.27 34.53
C ARG A 16 -4.39 -27.38 33.02
N SER A 17 -5.31 -26.58 32.47
CA SER A 17 -5.15 -26.12 31.10
C SER A 17 -3.92 -25.23 31.09
N THR A 18 -2.84 -25.73 30.50
CA THR A 18 -1.69 -24.92 30.12
C THR A 18 -2.20 -23.68 29.37
N PRO A 19 -1.75 -22.45 29.70
CA PRO A 19 -2.13 -21.29 28.93
C PRO A 19 -1.60 -21.49 27.52
N SER A 20 -2.50 -21.71 26.57
CA SER A 20 -2.17 -21.69 25.15
C SER A 20 -1.78 -20.25 24.82
N SER A 21 -0.49 -20.01 24.69
CA SER A 21 0.08 -18.78 24.14
C SER A 21 -0.48 -18.56 22.72
N LYS A 22 -1.55 -17.76 22.59
CA LYS A 22 -2.12 -17.37 21.28
C LYS A 22 -2.77 -15.99 21.34
N SER A 23 -2.15 -15.01 20.69
CA SER A 23 -2.80 -14.02 19.79
C SER A 23 -1.87 -12.82 19.55
N LYS A 24 -1.61 -12.44 18.29
CA LYS A 24 -0.70 -11.31 17.94
C LYS A 24 -0.91 -10.57 16.59
N ILE A 25 -2.10 -10.46 16.00
CA ILE A 25 -2.65 -9.15 15.55
C ILE A 25 -3.66 -8.78 16.66
N ILE A 26 -4.28 -7.59 16.73
CA ILE A 26 -5.32 -7.41 17.77
C ILE A 26 -6.40 -8.50 17.53
N GLY A 27 -6.53 -9.41 18.51
CA GLY A 27 -7.35 -10.63 18.40
C GLY A 27 -6.93 -11.67 17.34
N GLY A 28 -5.81 -11.46 16.64
CA GLY A 28 -5.36 -12.32 15.54
C GLY A 28 -4.51 -13.52 15.97
N THR A 29 -4.35 -14.52 15.12
CA THR A 29 -3.61 -15.75 15.41
C THR A 29 -2.38 -15.91 14.51
N SER A 30 -1.35 -16.59 15.03
CA SER A 30 -0.15 -16.89 14.23
C SER A 30 -0.54 -17.70 12.99
N THR A 31 -0.01 -17.29 11.84
CA THR A 31 -0.34 -17.87 10.55
C THR A 31 0.92 -18.11 9.72
N VAL A 32 0.77 -18.89 8.64
CA VAL A 32 1.81 -19.09 7.64
C VAL A 32 1.56 -18.11 6.51
N ALA A 33 2.63 -17.47 6.02
CA ALA A 33 2.56 -16.54 4.92
C ALA A 33 1.90 -17.20 3.70
N PRO A 34 0.73 -16.70 3.23
CA PRO A 34 0.19 -17.18 1.97
C PRO A 34 1.11 -16.76 0.82
N PRO A 35 1.07 -17.46 -0.33
CA PRO A 35 2.05 -17.27 -1.39
C PRO A 35 1.99 -15.89 -2.07
N TYR A 36 0.95 -15.10 -1.82
CA TYR A 36 0.83 -13.73 -2.33
C TYR A 36 1.26 -12.66 -1.32
N PHE A 37 1.43 -13.01 -0.04
CA PHE A 37 1.81 -12.04 0.98
C PHE A 37 3.26 -11.59 0.79
N VAL A 38 3.47 -10.29 0.87
CA VAL A 38 4.78 -9.65 0.68
C VAL A 38 5.11 -8.84 1.92
N SER A 39 6.34 -8.95 2.41
CA SER A 39 6.87 -8.11 3.47
C SER A 39 7.89 -7.13 2.89
N LEU A 40 7.72 -5.83 3.18
CA LEU A 40 8.59 -4.75 2.72
C LEU A 40 9.57 -4.40 3.83
N PHE A 41 10.86 -4.39 3.49
CA PHE A 41 11.95 -4.05 4.39
C PHE A 41 12.73 -2.86 3.84
N LEU A 42 13.30 -2.06 4.73
CA LEU A 42 14.41 -1.22 4.34
C LEU A 42 15.65 -2.10 4.16
N LYS A 43 16.48 -1.80 3.16
CA LYS A 43 17.69 -2.57 2.86
C LYS A 43 18.58 -2.67 4.10
N GLY A 44 18.94 -3.89 4.46
CA GLY A 44 19.77 -4.18 5.64
C GLY A 44 18.99 -4.35 6.95
N GLU A 45 17.68 -4.08 6.96
CA GLU A 45 16.84 -4.31 8.13
C GLU A 45 16.28 -5.73 8.19
N SER A 46 16.00 -6.17 9.42
CA SER A 46 15.41 -7.49 9.73
C SER A 46 13.93 -7.40 10.13
N THR A 47 13.37 -6.20 10.21
CA THR A 47 11.96 -5.98 10.53
C THR A 47 11.24 -5.34 9.34
N PRO A 48 10.06 -5.87 8.95
CA PRO A 48 9.28 -5.26 7.89
C PRO A 48 8.59 -4.00 8.42
N PHE A 49 8.56 -2.95 7.60
CA PHE A 49 7.86 -1.71 7.95
C PHE A 49 6.44 -1.66 7.35
N CYS A 50 6.18 -2.46 6.31
CA CYS A 50 4.89 -2.58 5.65
C CYS A 50 4.70 -3.97 5.03
N GLY A 51 3.47 -4.30 4.69
CA GLY A 51 3.09 -5.44 3.86
C GLY A 51 2.80 -5.06 2.40
N GLY A 52 2.44 -6.07 1.61
CA GLY A 52 2.04 -5.95 0.22
C GLY A 52 1.41 -7.24 -0.30
N ALA A 53 0.93 -7.19 -1.55
CA ALA A 53 0.34 -8.34 -2.24
C ALA A 53 0.93 -8.50 -3.65
N LEU A 54 1.36 -9.71 -3.99
CA LEU A 54 1.78 -10.08 -5.33
C LEU A 54 0.56 -10.26 -6.24
N ILE A 55 0.44 -9.49 -7.31
CA ILE A 55 -0.72 -9.53 -8.23
C ILE A 55 -0.38 -10.08 -9.62
N SER A 56 0.90 -10.16 -9.96
CA SER A 56 1.43 -10.90 -11.12
C SER A 56 2.89 -11.31 -10.85
N PRO A 57 3.56 -12.14 -11.69
CA PRO A 57 4.81 -12.80 -11.31
C PRO A 57 5.94 -11.91 -10.81
N ARG A 58 5.96 -10.62 -11.16
CA ARG A 58 6.98 -9.66 -10.74
C ARG A 58 6.40 -8.37 -10.17
N GLU A 59 5.11 -8.32 -9.90
CA GLU A 59 4.45 -7.06 -9.61
C GLU A 59 3.64 -7.12 -8.32
N VAL A 60 4.00 -6.24 -7.41
CA VAL A 60 3.47 -6.13 -6.05
C VAL A 60 2.71 -4.83 -5.93
N ILE A 61 1.57 -4.85 -5.26
CA ILE A 61 0.89 -3.64 -4.81
C ILE A 61 0.95 -3.52 -3.29
N THR A 62 1.05 -2.28 -2.82
CA THR A 62 1.14 -1.90 -1.41
C THR A 62 0.49 -0.52 -1.22
N ALA A 63 0.45 -0.01 0.01
CA ALA A 63 0.01 1.35 0.27
C ALA A 63 1.04 2.38 -0.21
N ALA A 64 0.57 3.51 -0.74
CA ALA A 64 1.46 4.57 -1.22
C ALA A 64 2.24 5.24 -0.08
N HIS A 65 1.63 5.37 1.10
CA HIS A 65 2.29 5.95 2.26
C HIS A 65 3.50 5.15 2.72
N CYS A 66 3.53 3.83 2.49
CA CYS A 66 4.67 2.97 2.79
C CYS A 66 5.91 3.34 1.98
N VAL A 67 5.75 3.76 0.72
CA VAL A 67 6.88 3.89 -0.23
C VAL A 67 7.13 5.34 -0.66
N SER A 68 6.29 6.26 -0.20
CA SER A 68 6.41 7.69 -0.48
C SER A 68 7.68 8.27 0.12
N GLY A 69 8.70 8.46 -0.73
CA GLY A 69 10.00 9.02 -0.34
C GLY A 69 11.12 7.99 -0.19
N LEU A 70 10.86 6.70 -0.47
CA LEU A 70 11.78 5.58 -0.19
C LEU A 70 12.23 4.78 -1.43
N MET A 71 12.29 5.42 -2.61
CA MET A 71 12.33 4.71 -3.90
C MET A 71 13.54 3.78 -4.12
N SER A 72 14.68 3.97 -3.43
CA SER A 72 15.90 3.15 -3.62
C SER A 72 16.28 2.29 -2.42
N GLU A 73 15.53 2.37 -1.32
CA GLU A 73 15.88 1.77 -0.03
C GLU A 73 15.04 0.54 0.31
N ILE A 74 14.11 0.14 -0.57
CA ILE A 74 13.17 -0.95 -0.30
C ILE A 74 13.65 -2.26 -0.92
N GLU A 75 13.49 -3.33 -0.16
CA GLU A 75 13.53 -4.71 -0.65
C GLU A 75 12.25 -5.45 -0.23
N VAL A 76 11.89 -6.48 -0.99
CA VAL A 76 10.72 -7.30 -0.66
C VAL A 76 11.14 -8.74 -0.36
N ARG A 77 10.47 -9.38 0.59
CA ARG A 77 10.64 -10.80 0.89
C ARG A 77 9.27 -11.50 0.82
N PHE A 78 9.29 -12.73 0.33
CA PHE A 78 8.11 -13.61 0.26
C PHE A 78 8.23 -14.73 1.29
N ALA A 79 7.11 -15.39 1.60
CA ALA A 79 7.06 -16.53 2.51
C ALA A 79 7.58 -16.26 3.94
N VAL A 80 7.68 -15.00 4.36
CA VAL A 80 8.11 -14.60 5.70
C VAL A 80 7.02 -14.93 6.71
N SER A 81 7.15 -16.05 7.42
CA SER A 81 6.23 -16.45 8.49
C SER A 81 6.83 -16.25 9.89
N ASP A 82 8.16 -16.13 9.96
CA ASP A 82 8.92 -15.89 11.17
C ASP A 82 10.07 -14.92 10.85
N LEU A 83 10.22 -13.84 11.62
CA LEU A 83 11.29 -12.85 11.42
C LEU A 83 12.67 -13.39 11.82
N GLU A 84 12.73 -14.54 12.48
CA GLU A 84 13.97 -15.26 12.76
C GLU A 84 14.44 -16.11 11.55
N ASP A 85 13.58 -16.33 10.56
CA ASP A 85 13.87 -17.12 9.35
C ASP A 85 13.48 -16.33 8.09
N LEU A 86 14.39 -15.45 7.66
CA LEU A 86 14.17 -14.53 6.55
C LEU A 86 14.68 -15.12 5.22
N PRO A 87 13.79 -15.35 4.23
CA PRO A 87 14.21 -15.71 2.88
C PRO A 87 14.98 -14.58 2.20
N ASN A 88 15.70 -14.92 1.13
CA ASN A 88 16.46 -13.94 0.35
C ASN A 88 15.57 -12.79 -0.17
N PRO A 89 16.05 -11.54 -0.11
CA PRO A 89 15.31 -10.40 -0.64
C PRO A 89 15.25 -10.42 -2.17
N HIS A 90 14.18 -9.83 -2.70
CA HIS A 90 14.00 -9.51 -4.10
C HIS A 90 14.17 -8.01 -4.32
N GLU A 91 14.91 -7.65 -5.36
CA GLU A 91 15.17 -6.27 -5.74
C GLU A 91 13.93 -5.63 -6.39
N VAL A 92 13.56 -4.45 -5.88
CA VAL A 92 12.55 -3.57 -6.47
C VAL A 92 13.23 -2.68 -7.53
N THR A 93 12.78 -2.78 -8.78
CA THR A 93 13.34 -2.03 -9.92
C THR A 93 12.56 -0.77 -10.24
N ALA A 94 11.28 -0.70 -9.86
CA ALA A 94 10.46 0.48 -10.05
C ALA A 94 9.43 0.63 -8.92
N VAL A 95 9.13 1.88 -8.58
CA VAL A 95 8.07 2.26 -7.63
C VAL A 95 7.17 3.30 -8.31
N VAL A 96 5.90 2.97 -8.49
CA VAL A 96 4.90 3.86 -9.09
C VAL A 96 3.81 4.14 -8.08
N ILE A 97 3.84 5.34 -7.50
CA ILE A 97 2.79 5.84 -6.60
C ILE A 97 1.63 6.36 -7.44
N HIS A 98 0.40 6.05 -7.03
CA HIS A 98 -0.79 6.56 -7.72
C HIS A 98 -0.73 8.10 -7.86
N PRO A 99 -0.98 8.67 -9.04
CA PRO A 99 -0.74 10.11 -9.32
C PRO A 99 -1.58 11.05 -8.45
N ARG A 100 -2.73 10.57 -7.97
CA ARG A 100 -3.64 11.31 -7.09
C ARG A 100 -3.37 11.08 -5.59
N TYR A 101 -2.33 10.32 -5.23
CA TYR A 101 -1.97 10.09 -3.84
C TYR A 101 -1.68 11.42 -3.14
N HIS A 102 -2.29 11.63 -1.98
CA HIS A 102 -2.16 12.85 -1.21
C HIS A 102 -1.74 12.55 0.23
N THR A 103 -0.48 12.87 0.56
CA THR A 103 0.20 12.47 1.81
C THR A 103 -0.49 12.93 3.09
N LYS A 104 -1.21 14.06 3.07
CA LYS A 104 -1.90 14.56 4.28
C LYS A 104 -3.25 13.90 4.53
N SER A 105 -3.95 13.54 3.47
CA SER A 105 -5.32 12.99 3.58
C SER A 105 -5.35 11.47 3.37
N ILE A 106 -4.21 10.86 3.04
CA ILE A 106 -4.05 9.43 2.72
C ILE A 106 -5.09 8.96 1.68
N ARG A 107 -5.43 9.85 0.74
CA ARG A 107 -6.34 9.53 -0.37
C ARG A 107 -5.55 8.91 -1.51
N PHE A 108 -6.16 7.97 -2.22
CA PHE A 108 -5.52 7.21 -3.30
C PHE A 108 -4.25 6.48 -2.84
N ASP A 109 -4.34 5.85 -1.68
CA ASP A 109 -3.22 5.21 -0.99
C ASP A 109 -2.89 3.83 -1.57
N ILE A 110 -2.33 3.84 -2.78
CA ILE A 110 -1.88 2.64 -3.49
C ILE A 110 -0.61 2.93 -4.30
N ALA A 111 0.33 1.99 -4.27
CA ALA A 111 1.54 2.00 -5.06
C ALA A 111 1.79 0.63 -5.70
N TRP A 112 2.52 0.67 -6.81
CA TRP A 112 2.97 -0.48 -7.58
C TRP A 112 4.48 -0.62 -7.48
N LEU A 113 4.96 -1.84 -7.27
CA LEU A 113 6.37 -2.19 -7.24
C LEU A 113 6.65 -3.24 -8.31
N SER A 114 7.63 -2.96 -9.18
CA SER A 114 8.17 -3.96 -10.11
C SER A 114 9.39 -4.63 -9.49
N LEU A 115 9.48 -5.94 -9.64
CA LEU A 115 10.60 -6.76 -9.17
C LEU A 115 11.52 -7.13 -10.33
N ARG A 116 12.83 -7.19 -10.07
CA ARG A 116 13.79 -7.65 -11.08
C ARG A 116 13.51 -9.08 -11.52
N THR A 117 13.21 -9.96 -10.56
CA THR A 117 13.02 -11.39 -10.75
C THR A 117 11.74 -11.86 -10.08
N GLN A 118 11.09 -12.87 -10.69
CA GLN A 118 9.98 -13.57 -10.04
C GLN A 118 10.49 -14.44 -8.88
N SER A 119 9.65 -14.63 -7.86
CA SER A 119 9.95 -15.56 -6.77
C SER A 119 9.34 -16.92 -7.01
N HIS A 120 10.10 -17.99 -6.75
CA HIS A 120 9.59 -19.36 -6.79
C HIS A 120 8.76 -19.73 -5.55
N LEU A 121 8.85 -18.93 -4.49
CA LEU A 121 8.12 -19.12 -3.23
C LEU A 121 6.72 -18.47 -3.27
N ALA A 122 6.44 -17.69 -4.31
CA ALA A 122 5.27 -16.83 -4.37
C ALA A 122 4.35 -17.17 -5.54
N LYS A 123 3.06 -16.88 -5.38
CA LYS A 123 2.04 -16.99 -6.42
C LYS A 123 1.11 -15.77 -6.36
N PRO A 124 0.76 -15.17 -7.50
CA PRO A 124 -0.13 -14.04 -7.53
C PRO A 124 -1.52 -14.33 -6.94
N VAL A 125 -2.09 -13.35 -6.24
CA VAL A 125 -3.50 -13.36 -5.82
C VAL A 125 -4.38 -12.73 -6.90
N LYS A 126 -5.59 -13.26 -7.06
CA LYS A 126 -6.60 -12.65 -7.92
C LYS A 126 -7.21 -11.45 -7.21
N ILE A 127 -7.46 -10.36 -7.93
CA ILE A 127 -8.16 -9.19 -7.40
C ILE A 127 -9.66 -9.48 -7.36
N GLU A 128 -10.31 -9.16 -6.25
CA GLU A 128 -11.76 -9.19 -6.12
C GLU A 128 -12.36 -8.04 -6.95
N THR A 129 -13.37 -8.35 -7.75
CA THR A 129 -14.04 -7.39 -8.65
C THR A 129 -15.51 -7.19 -8.28
N VAL A 130 -16.05 -8.04 -7.42
CA VAL A 130 -17.42 -7.93 -6.93
C VAL A 130 -17.49 -6.82 -5.90
N HIS A 131 -18.36 -5.84 -6.15
CA HIS A 131 -18.61 -4.68 -5.28
C HIS A 131 -19.70 -4.96 -4.23
N ALA A 132 -19.72 -6.17 -3.67
CA ALA A 132 -20.64 -6.55 -2.59
C ALA A 132 -19.94 -6.44 -1.25
N LEU A 133 -20.70 -6.08 -0.21
CA LEU A 133 -20.23 -6.07 1.18
C LEU A 133 -19.69 -7.45 1.53
N GLN A 134 -18.49 -7.51 2.10
CA GLN A 134 -17.84 -8.76 2.48
C GLN A 134 -17.85 -8.95 4.00
N SER A 135 -18.03 -10.20 4.42
CA SER A 135 -17.81 -10.66 5.79
C SER A 135 -16.67 -11.69 5.80
N GLU A 136 -16.15 -12.01 6.99
CA GLU A 136 -15.06 -12.98 7.16
C GLU A 136 -13.85 -12.63 6.28
N LEU A 137 -13.51 -11.35 6.26
CA LEU A 137 -12.30 -10.85 5.60
C LEU A 137 -11.10 -11.16 6.47
N GLU A 138 -10.02 -11.64 5.86
CA GLU A 138 -8.78 -11.90 6.58
C GLU A 138 -7.76 -10.79 6.30
N VAL A 139 -7.26 -10.14 7.36
CA VAL A 139 -6.10 -9.26 7.31
C VAL A 139 -4.86 -10.00 7.78
N ILE A 140 -3.72 -9.75 7.14
CA ILE A 140 -2.47 -10.48 7.38
C ILE A 140 -1.30 -9.49 7.51
N GLY A 141 -0.46 -9.65 8.54
CA GLY A 141 0.70 -8.79 8.72
C GLY A 141 1.54 -9.05 9.98
N PHE A 142 2.58 -8.25 10.12
CA PHE A 142 3.51 -8.20 11.27
C PHE A 142 3.26 -6.97 12.14
N GLY A 143 2.08 -6.36 12.02
CA GLY A 143 1.75 -5.14 12.73
C GLY A 143 1.59 -5.35 14.24
N SER A 144 1.48 -4.23 14.94
CA SER A 144 1.49 -4.20 16.39
C SER A 144 0.27 -4.90 16.97
N THR A 145 0.51 -5.61 18.06
CA THR A 145 -0.47 -6.54 18.62
C THR A 145 -1.24 -5.95 19.78
N HIS A 146 -0.93 -4.70 20.13
CA HIS A 146 -1.52 -3.97 21.25
C HIS A 146 -1.71 -2.50 20.87
N ALA A 147 -2.93 -2.01 21.08
CA ALA A 147 -3.32 -0.63 20.79
C ALA A 147 -2.47 0.45 21.48
N LYS A 148 -1.88 0.12 22.63
CA LYS A 148 -1.24 1.08 23.55
C LYS A 148 0.27 0.91 23.71
N VAL A 149 0.84 -0.16 23.17
CA VAL A 149 2.27 -0.48 23.26
C VAL A 149 2.69 -1.09 21.94
N GLU A 150 3.71 -0.51 21.29
CA GLU A 150 4.34 -1.08 20.10
C GLU A 150 5.01 -2.41 20.45
N SER A 151 4.24 -3.50 20.39
CA SER A 151 4.75 -4.86 20.41
C SER A 151 4.58 -5.46 19.03
N PHE A 152 5.68 -5.69 18.33
CA PHE A 152 5.68 -6.36 17.04
C PHE A 152 5.89 -7.87 17.24
N PRO A 153 5.11 -8.73 16.57
CA PRO A 153 5.27 -10.16 16.65
C PRO A 153 6.45 -10.65 15.80
N LEU A 154 7.15 -11.68 16.29
CA LEU A 154 8.15 -12.40 15.47
C LEU A 154 7.49 -13.27 14.40
N LYS A 155 6.31 -13.82 14.69
CA LYS A 155 5.57 -14.69 13.78
C LYS A 155 4.50 -13.91 13.05
N LEU A 156 4.27 -14.21 11.78
CA LEU A 156 3.20 -13.59 10.98
C LEU A 156 1.83 -13.91 11.58
N GLN A 157 0.90 -12.98 11.42
CA GLN A 157 -0.39 -13.01 12.11
C GLN A 157 -1.52 -12.78 11.11
N SER A 158 -2.70 -13.31 11.42
CA SER A 158 -3.94 -12.99 10.73
C SER A 158 -5.11 -12.76 11.67
N ALA A 159 -6.05 -11.91 11.29
CA ALA A 159 -7.30 -11.67 12.01
C ALA A 159 -8.49 -11.66 11.06
N GLN A 160 -9.67 -12.03 11.57
CA GLN A 160 -10.92 -12.03 10.81
C GLN A 160 -11.72 -10.77 11.16
N ILE A 161 -12.12 -10.03 10.16
CA ILE A 161 -12.87 -8.78 10.31
C ILE A 161 -14.02 -8.72 9.30
N ASP A 162 -14.99 -7.87 9.58
CA ASP A 162 -16.13 -7.64 8.68
C ASP A 162 -16.08 -6.24 8.10
N GLU A 163 -16.57 -6.09 6.87
CA GLU A 163 -16.76 -4.79 6.26
C GLU A 163 -18.01 -4.10 6.82
N LEU A 164 -17.87 -2.82 7.16
CA LEU A 164 -18.97 -1.93 7.48
C LEU A 164 -19.48 -1.29 6.19
N ALA A 165 -20.80 -1.16 6.06
CA ALA A 165 -21.34 -0.45 4.92
C ALA A 165 -20.89 1.02 4.94
N PRO A 166 -20.70 1.67 3.77
CA PRO A 166 -20.19 3.04 3.71
C PRO A 166 -21.01 4.06 4.54
N TYR A 167 -22.33 3.86 4.64
CA TYR A 167 -23.19 4.73 5.43
C TYR A 167 -22.99 4.54 6.95
N GLU A 168 -22.75 3.31 7.41
CA GLU A 168 -22.47 2.98 8.80
C GLU A 168 -21.12 3.56 9.21
N CYS A 169 -20.11 3.38 8.36
CA CYS A 169 -18.78 3.94 8.63
C CYS A 169 -18.84 5.47 8.71
N ARG A 170 -19.52 6.16 7.77
CA ARG A 170 -19.70 7.63 7.85
C ARG A 170 -20.50 8.08 9.07
N ALA A 171 -21.36 7.21 9.61
CA ALA A 171 -22.12 7.51 10.82
C ALA A 171 -21.24 7.61 12.07
N LEU A 172 -20.03 7.01 12.07
CA LEU A 172 -19.04 7.13 13.15
C LEU A 172 -18.44 8.55 13.29
N LYS A 173 -18.70 9.45 12.34
CA LYS A 173 -18.26 10.86 12.34
C LYS A 173 -16.73 11.01 12.36
N GLY A 174 -16.26 12.23 12.60
CA GLY A 174 -14.83 12.57 12.58
C GLY A 174 -14.19 12.24 11.23
N PRO A 175 -13.03 11.55 11.21
CA PRO A 175 -12.32 11.23 9.96
C PRO A 175 -13.14 10.30 9.05
N PHE A 176 -14.02 9.47 9.61
CA PHE A 176 -14.85 8.53 8.84
C PHE A 176 -15.96 9.23 8.02
N SER A 177 -16.31 10.47 8.36
CA SER A 177 -17.34 11.24 7.65
C SER A 177 -17.03 11.49 6.17
N THR A 178 -15.77 11.36 5.78
CA THR A 178 -15.27 11.62 4.42
C THR A 178 -14.84 10.35 3.67
N ILE A 179 -15.19 9.16 4.17
CA ILE A 179 -14.87 7.88 3.52
C ILE A 179 -15.48 7.83 2.12
N GLU A 180 -14.62 7.54 1.15
CA GLU A 180 -14.95 7.49 -0.28
C GLU A 180 -15.12 6.06 -0.78
N ASP A 181 -15.70 5.89 -1.96
CA ASP A 181 -16.01 4.56 -2.50
C ASP A 181 -14.76 3.75 -2.89
N ASN A 182 -13.60 4.40 -3.02
CA ASN A 182 -12.30 3.76 -3.19
C ASN A 182 -11.66 3.31 -1.86
N GLN A 183 -12.40 3.39 -0.76
CA GLN A 183 -12.01 2.92 0.57
C GLN A 183 -12.98 1.85 1.07
N ILE A 184 -12.48 0.99 1.94
CA ILE A 184 -13.20 -0.04 2.68
C ILE A 184 -13.04 0.30 4.16
N CYS A 185 -14.12 0.20 4.91
CA CYS A 185 -14.12 0.36 6.36
C CYS A 185 -14.38 -1.02 6.94
N ALA A 186 -13.43 -1.57 7.69
CA ALA A 186 -13.55 -2.94 8.19
C ALA A 186 -12.89 -3.08 9.55
N GLY A 187 -13.39 -4.00 10.36
CA GLY A 187 -12.90 -4.22 11.72
C GLY A 187 -14.00 -4.80 12.58
N SER A 188 -13.63 -5.30 13.76
CA SER A 188 -14.64 -5.66 14.75
C SER A 188 -15.12 -4.41 15.48
N LEU A 189 -16.43 -4.14 15.45
CA LEU A 189 -17.01 -2.96 16.11
C LEU A 189 -16.84 -2.98 17.64
N ASP A 190 -16.63 -4.15 18.24
CA ASP A 190 -16.30 -4.28 19.66
C ASP A 190 -14.80 -4.08 19.97
N GLY A 191 -13.98 -3.80 18.95
CA GLY A 191 -12.53 -3.59 19.06
C GLY A 191 -11.74 -4.87 19.28
N SER A 192 -12.37 -6.05 19.27
CA SER A 192 -11.67 -7.32 19.55
C SER A 192 -10.66 -7.70 18.47
N GLN A 193 -10.87 -7.26 17.23
CA GLN A 193 -10.02 -7.56 16.08
C GLN A 193 -9.83 -6.34 15.17
N ASP A 194 -8.57 -6.03 14.86
CA ASP A 194 -8.19 -4.89 14.02
C ASP A 194 -6.76 -5.01 13.49
N SER A 195 -6.48 -4.37 12.35
CA SER A 195 -5.12 -4.13 11.86
C SER A 195 -4.44 -3.00 12.64
N CYS A 196 -3.11 -2.99 12.69
CA CYS A 196 -2.38 -1.97 13.43
C CYS A 196 -1.07 -1.53 12.76
N PHE A 197 -0.29 -0.69 13.45
CA PHE A 197 1.01 -0.19 13.00
C PHE A 197 1.90 -1.32 12.47
N GLY A 198 2.36 -1.25 11.23
CA GLY A 198 3.18 -2.30 10.60
C GLY A 198 2.40 -3.30 9.73
N ASP A 199 1.06 -3.30 9.79
CA ASP A 199 0.22 -4.03 8.83
C ASP A 199 -0.01 -3.25 7.53
N SER A 200 0.31 -1.95 7.52
CA SER A 200 0.15 -1.03 6.39
C SER A 200 0.60 -1.63 5.06
N GLY A 201 -0.23 -1.48 4.03
CA GLY A 201 -0.01 -2.08 2.71
C GLY A 201 -0.25 -3.58 2.62
N GLY A 202 -0.39 -4.28 3.75
CA GLY A 202 -0.73 -5.70 3.82
C GLY A 202 -2.10 -6.01 3.22
N PRO A 203 -2.33 -7.25 2.75
CA PRO A 203 -3.55 -7.62 2.06
C PRO A 203 -4.72 -7.81 3.02
N LEU A 204 -5.90 -7.33 2.58
CA LEU A 204 -7.20 -7.72 3.09
C LEU A 204 -7.85 -8.65 2.06
N VAL A 205 -8.11 -9.90 2.42
CA VAL A 205 -8.57 -10.94 1.48
C VAL A 205 -9.95 -11.49 1.85
N THR A 206 -10.72 -11.88 0.83
CA THR A 206 -12.01 -12.54 1.02
C THR A 206 -11.83 -14.01 1.43
N SER A 207 -12.90 -14.63 1.91
CA SER A 207 -12.97 -16.08 2.18
C SER A 207 -12.61 -16.94 0.95
N SER A 208 -12.86 -16.43 -0.25
CA SER A 208 -12.47 -17.05 -1.53
C SER A 208 -11.01 -16.80 -1.93
N ARG A 209 -10.19 -16.25 -1.03
CA ARG A 209 -8.75 -15.98 -1.21
C ARG A 209 -8.46 -15.05 -2.39
N THR A 210 -9.29 -14.02 -2.54
CA THR A 210 -9.07 -12.92 -3.50
C THR A 210 -8.74 -11.64 -2.75
N LEU A 211 -7.93 -10.78 -3.37
CA LEU A 211 -7.50 -9.52 -2.80
C LEU A 211 -8.59 -8.47 -2.91
N TYR A 212 -9.12 -8.07 -1.76
CA TYR A 212 -10.20 -7.10 -1.65
C TYR A 212 -9.68 -5.70 -1.35
N GLY A 213 -8.73 -5.60 -0.42
CA GLY A 213 -8.17 -4.34 0.04
C GLY A 213 -6.69 -4.37 0.41
N LEU A 214 -6.15 -3.20 0.72
CA LEU A 214 -4.82 -3.02 1.32
C LEU A 214 -4.96 -2.18 2.59
N VAL A 215 -4.31 -2.58 3.68
CA VAL A 215 -4.30 -1.80 4.94
C VAL A 215 -3.78 -0.39 4.65
N SER A 216 -4.51 0.65 5.06
CA SER A 216 -4.18 2.04 4.72
C SER A 216 -4.00 2.91 5.96
N TRP A 217 -5.05 3.12 6.77
CA TRP A 217 -4.98 3.95 7.96
C TRP A 217 -6.04 3.56 8.99
N GLY A 218 -5.87 4.05 10.22
CA GLY A 218 -6.84 3.93 11.31
C GLY A 218 -6.66 5.08 12.30
N VAL A 219 -7.66 5.34 13.14
CA VAL A 219 -7.57 6.35 14.22
C VAL A 219 -6.78 5.80 15.39
N SER A 220 -7.03 4.54 15.70
CA SER A 220 -6.41 3.71 16.72
C SER A 220 -6.52 2.27 16.24
N CYS A 221 -5.92 1.33 16.97
CA CYS A 221 -6.09 -0.09 16.70
C CYS A 221 -6.95 -0.71 17.81
N GLY A 222 -7.95 -1.52 17.47
CA GLY A 222 -8.65 -2.38 18.44
C GLY A 222 -9.44 -1.61 19.51
N GLU A 223 -9.90 -0.41 19.17
CA GLU A 223 -10.82 0.35 20.01
C GLU A 223 -12.26 0.16 19.52
N PRO A 224 -13.21 -0.09 20.44
CA PRO A 224 -14.62 -0.23 20.05
C PRO A 224 -15.12 0.98 19.25
N GLY A 225 -15.77 0.71 18.13
CA GLY A 225 -16.32 1.73 17.24
C GLY A 225 -15.32 2.47 16.37
N LEU A 226 -14.04 2.08 16.36
CA LEU A 226 -12.98 2.67 15.54
C LEU A 226 -12.40 1.61 14.60
N PRO A 227 -13.05 1.31 13.46
CA PRO A 227 -12.56 0.34 12.48
C PRO A 227 -11.33 0.86 11.72
N GLY A 228 -10.59 -0.08 11.15
CA GLY A 228 -9.55 0.20 10.17
C GLY A 228 -10.12 0.64 8.82
N VAL A 229 -9.31 1.39 8.07
CA VAL A 229 -9.62 1.83 6.71
C VAL A 229 -8.59 1.28 5.75
N TYR A 230 -9.11 0.71 4.66
CA TYR A 230 -8.35 -0.01 3.66
C TYR A 230 -8.59 0.62 2.28
N THR A 231 -7.61 0.54 1.40
CA THR A 231 -7.76 0.88 -0.01
C THR A 231 -8.60 -0.20 -0.71
N ARG A 232 -9.68 0.17 -1.40
CA ARG A 232 -10.47 -0.77 -2.23
C ARG A 232 -9.76 -1.06 -3.54
N VAL A 233 -9.13 -2.22 -3.69
CA VAL A 233 -8.26 -2.52 -4.85
C VAL A 233 -9.04 -2.46 -6.18
N ALA A 234 -10.27 -2.97 -6.21
CA ALA A 234 -11.13 -2.96 -7.39
C ALA A 234 -11.35 -1.56 -7.99
N ALA A 235 -11.36 -0.51 -7.14
CA ALA A 235 -11.56 0.88 -7.58
C ALA A 235 -10.39 1.43 -8.42
N TYR A 236 -9.25 0.71 -8.45
CA TYR A 236 -8.03 1.12 -9.17
C TYR A 236 -7.78 0.30 -10.42
N GLY A 237 -8.72 -0.56 -10.86
CA GLY A 237 -8.56 -1.42 -12.04
C GLY A 237 -8.00 -0.72 -13.29
N PRO A 238 -8.51 0.46 -13.70
CA PRO A 238 -7.95 1.22 -14.82
C PRO A 238 -6.50 1.65 -14.62
N TRP A 239 -6.13 2.05 -13.40
CA TRP A 239 -4.76 2.44 -13.07
C TRP A 239 -3.83 1.23 -13.02
N LEU A 240 -4.27 0.12 -12.38
CA LEU A 240 -3.54 -1.15 -12.33
C LEU A 240 -3.27 -1.71 -13.73
N SER A 241 -4.18 -1.50 -14.67
CA SER A 241 -4.03 -1.92 -16.07
C SER A 241 -3.20 -0.94 -16.92
N SER A 242 -2.80 0.21 -16.36
CA SER A 242 -2.14 1.26 -17.12
C SER A 242 -0.73 0.87 -17.55
N PRO A 243 -0.21 1.42 -18.68
CA PRO A 243 1.15 1.16 -19.13
C PRO A 243 2.23 1.58 -18.12
N LEU A 244 1.91 2.49 -17.19
CA LEU A 244 2.82 2.97 -16.16
C LEU A 244 3.31 1.86 -15.23
N ASN A 245 2.51 0.79 -15.14
CA ASN A 245 2.70 -0.30 -14.21
C ASN A 245 3.32 -1.55 -14.89
N LYS A 246 3.67 -1.47 -16.18
CA LYS A 246 4.26 -2.61 -16.89
C LYS A 246 5.76 -2.42 -17.02
N ASP A 247 6.50 -3.52 -16.90
CA ASP A 247 7.97 -3.62 -17.03
C ASP A 247 8.54 -3.18 -18.39
N ASP A 248 7.72 -2.60 -19.27
CA ASP A 248 8.12 -2.03 -20.54
C ASP A 248 8.04 -0.50 -20.51
N LEU A 249 8.66 0.10 -19.49
CA LEU A 249 8.98 1.54 -19.49
C LEU A 249 10.20 1.85 -20.38
N SER A 250 10.78 0.84 -21.05
CA SER A 250 11.91 1.00 -21.97
C SER A 250 11.61 1.99 -23.11
N GLU A 251 10.34 2.13 -23.48
CA GLU A 251 9.85 3.10 -24.45
C GLU A 251 9.24 4.37 -23.83
N TRP A 252 9.12 4.49 -22.50
CA TRP A 252 8.34 5.55 -21.86
C TRP A 252 9.21 6.53 -21.07
N VAL A 253 9.21 7.80 -21.48
CA VAL A 253 9.85 8.88 -20.72
C VAL A 253 8.82 9.45 -19.74
N GLY A 254 9.10 9.33 -18.44
CA GLY A 254 8.32 9.91 -17.35
C GLY A 254 8.99 11.16 -16.79
N ALA A 255 8.25 12.26 -16.68
CA ALA A 255 8.71 13.47 -16.00
C ALA A 255 7.70 13.91 -14.94
N VAL A 256 8.18 14.15 -13.71
CA VAL A 256 7.40 14.71 -12.60
C VAL A 256 7.74 16.19 -12.48
N PHE A 257 6.74 17.05 -12.58
CA PHE A 257 6.90 18.50 -12.50
C PHE A 257 6.21 19.06 -11.27
N TYR A 258 6.80 20.13 -10.74
CA TYR A 258 6.17 20.98 -9.73
C TYR A 258 6.08 22.39 -10.32
N PHE A 259 4.87 22.84 -10.65
CA PHE A 259 4.65 24.21 -11.16
C PHE A 259 4.02 25.09 -10.09
N PRO A 260 4.58 26.29 -9.81
CA PRO A 260 3.87 27.31 -9.07
C PRO A 260 2.77 27.91 -9.97
N LEU A 261 1.51 27.63 -9.66
CA LEU A 261 0.36 28.33 -10.21
C LEU A 261 0.03 29.52 -9.31
N PHE A 262 -0.22 30.67 -9.93
CA PHE A 262 -0.73 31.85 -9.24
C PHE A 262 -2.19 32.03 -9.63
N TYR A 263 -3.09 31.99 -8.65
CA TYR A 263 -4.51 32.29 -8.82
C TYR A 263 -4.92 33.20 -7.65
N GLU A 264 -5.49 34.37 -7.95
CA GLU A 264 -5.91 35.38 -6.97
C GLU A 264 -4.84 35.66 -5.89
N SER A 265 -3.59 35.90 -6.33
CA SER A 265 -2.46 36.24 -5.44
C SER A 265 -2.03 35.13 -4.46
N ARG A 266 -2.55 33.90 -4.61
CA ARG A 266 -2.12 32.72 -3.86
C ARG A 266 -1.27 31.79 -4.72
N ARG A 267 -0.19 31.26 -4.14
CA ARG A 267 0.73 30.31 -4.79
C ARG A 267 0.27 28.87 -4.52
N PHE A 268 0.01 28.13 -5.58
CA PHE A 268 -0.30 26.70 -5.55
C PHE A 268 0.82 25.93 -6.21
N THR A 269 1.15 24.72 -5.75
CA THR A 269 2.09 23.83 -6.46
C THR A 269 1.30 22.73 -7.13
N ALA A 270 1.22 22.76 -8.46
CA ALA A 270 0.57 21.70 -9.22
C ALA A 270 1.60 20.65 -9.64
N ARG A 271 1.33 19.38 -9.29
CA ARG A 271 2.13 18.24 -9.71
C ARG A 271 1.59 17.73 -11.04
N TYR A 272 2.44 17.70 -12.07
CA TYR A 272 2.10 17.07 -13.35
C TYR A 272 3.01 15.88 -13.56
N GLN A 273 2.43 14.77 -14.02
CA GLN A 273 3.16 13.61 -14.47
C GLN A 273 2.85 13.44 -15.96
N LEU A 274 3.89 13.52 -16.78
CA LEU A 274 3.79 13.29 -18.22
C LEU A 274 4.52 12.01 -18.56
N TRP A 275 3.86 11.19 -19.37
CA TRP A 275 4.35 9.91 -19.85
C TRP A 275 4.05 9.83 -21.34
N GLY A 276 5.08 9.56 -22.15
CA GLY A 276 4.91 9.42 -23.58
C GLY A 276 5.87 8.39 -24.16
N LYS A 277 5.40 7.66 -25.19
CA LYS A 277 6.26 6.76 -25.97
C LYS A 277 7.34 7.57 -26.68
N ALA A 278 8.59 7.15 -26.53
CA ALA A 278 9.76 7.60 -27.24
C ALA A 278 9.65 7.19 -28.72
N THR A 279 8.84 7.93 -29.49
CA THR A 279 8.77 7.72 -30.95
C THR A 279 9.84 8.56 -31.64
N SER A 280 10.64 7.87 -32.45
CA SER A 280 11.61 8.38 -33.42
C SER A 280 13.06 8.66 -32.98
N SER A 281 13.91 8.35 -33.96
CA SER A 281 15.35 8.17 -34.02
C SER A 281 16.09 9.45 -34.39
N SER A 282 15.75 10.58 -33.76
CA SER A 282 16.47 11.84 -33.97
C SER A 282 16.97 12.42 -32.64
N PRO A 283 18.25 12.76 -32.50
CA PRO A 283 18.83 13.33 -31.28
C PRO A 283 18.46 14.82 -31.05
N ALA A 284 17.31 15.26 -31.55
CA ALA A 284 16.90 16.66 -31.45
C ALA A 284 15.38 16.76 -31.37
N LEU A 285 14.89 17.23 -30.21
CA LEU A 285 13.51 17.56 -29.89
C LEU A 285 12.47 16.43 -29.99
N LYS A 286 11.85 16.09 -28.85
CA LYS A 286 10.52 15.44 -28.84
C LYS A 286 9.47 16.42 -28.38
N THR A 287 8.43 16.65 -29.17
CA THR A 287 7.33 17.57 -28.85
C THR A 287 6.03 16.82 -28.63
N TRP A 288 5.43 16.96 -27.45
CA TRP A 288 4.05 16.53 -27.16
C TRP A 288 3.10 17.71 -27.29
N LYS A 289 1.93 17.50 -27.91
CA LYS A 289 0.88 18.52 -28.04
C LYS A 289 -0.38 18.06 -27.32
N ARG A 290 -0.99 18.94 -26.52
CA ARG A 290 -2.27 18.68 -25.86
C ARG A 290 -3.12 19.94 -25.85
N LYS A 291 -4.41 19.79 -26.11
CA LYS A 291 -5.40 20.87 -25.96
C LYS A 291 -5.99 20.84 -24.54
N VAL A 292 -5.99 21.98 -23.86
CA VAL A 292 -6.57 22.15 -22.52
C VAL A 292 -7.54 23.35 -22.58
N GLY A 293 -8.85 23.07 -22.60
CA GLY A 293 -9.85 24.09 -22.96
C GLY A 293 -9.66 24.54 -24.41
N ASP A 294 -9.56 25.84 -24.63
CA ASP A 294 -9.28 26.45 -25.94
C ASP A 294 -7.78 26.64 -26.22
N GLU A 295 -6.92 26.36 -25.25
CA GLU A 295 -5.49 26.60 -25.37
C GLU A 295 -4.74 25.36 -25.86
N ASN A 296 -3.80 25.60 -26.80
CA ASN A 296 -2.84 24.60 -27.21
C ASN A 296 -1.61 24.67 -26.30
N ILE A 297 -1.28 23.53 -25.71
CA ILE A 297 -0.08 23.35 -24.90
C ILE A 297 0.87 22.43 -25.67
N THR A 298 2.13 22.85 -25.80
CA THR A 298 3.20 21.99 -26.31
C THR A 298 4.29 21.81 -25.28
N ILE A 299 4.90 20.63 -25.27
CA ILE A 299 5.94 20.25 -24.32
C ILE A 299 7.08 19.67 -25.14
N ASP A 300 8.24 20.31 -25.08
CA ASP A 300 9.43 19.92 -25.82
C ASP A 300 10.45 19.32 -24.85
N LEU A 301 10.93 18.10 -25.13
CA LEU A 301 12.13 17.53 -24.53
C LEU A 301 13.33 17.96 -25.36
N LEU A 302 14.16 18.80 -24.78
CA LEU A 302 15.40 19.31 -25.35
C LEU A 302 16.56 18.50 -24.78
N GLU A 303 17.51 18.08 -25.61
CA GLU A 303 18.77 17.47 -25.16
C GLU A 303 19.93 18.44 -25.42
N PRO A 304 20.14 19.47 -24.56
CA PRO A 304 21.20 20.47 -24.76
C PRO A 304 22.62 19.89 -24.78
N SER A 305 22.82 18.70 -24.20
CA SER A 305 24.08 17.94 -24.26
C SER A 305 23.77 16.46 -24.04
N PRO A 306 24.58 15.52 -24.57
CA PRO A 306 24.33 14.09 -24.45
C PRO A 306 23.98 13.67 -23.03
N GLY A 307 22.80 13.07 -22.84
CA GLY A 307 22.31 12.58 -21.55
C GLY A 307 21.86 13.65 -20.55
N ARG A 308 21.82 14.94 -20.93
CA ARG A 308 21.16 15.99 -20.15
C ARG A 308 19.94 16.48 -20.90
N TYR A 309 18.79 16.39 -20.25
CA TYR A 309 17.52 16.80 -20.83
C TYR A 309 16.97 18.03 -20.13
N ARG A 310 16.31 18.91 -20.89
CA ARG A 310 15.48 20.01 -20.41
C ARG A 310 14.09 19.88 -20.98
N LEU A 311 13.10 20.34 -20.24
CA LEU A 311 11.72 20.39 -20.73
C LEU A 311 11.31 21.84 -20.90
N ARG A 312 10.76 22.17 -22.07
CA ARG A 312 10.17 23.46 -22.41
C ARG A 312 8.67 23.28 -22.60
N LEU A 313 7.88 24.05 -21.85
CA LEU A 313 6.43 24.11 -21.97
C LEU A 313 6.07 25.42 -22.70
N ASN A 314 5.34 25.32 -23.80
CA ASN A 314 4.76 26.45 -24.49
C ASN A 314 3.23 26.44 -24.29
N ARG A 315 2.69 27.56 -23.82
CA ARG A 315 1.25 27.77 -23.58
C ARG A 315 0.85 29.13 -24.11
N GLY A 316 0.24 29.17 -25.30
CA GLY A 316 0.05 30.43 -26.03
C GLY A 316 1.41 31.11 -26.27
N ASP A 317 1.52 32.39 -25.91
CA ASP A 317 2.77 33.16 -26.03
C ASP A 317 3.74 32.99 -24.84
N LYS A 318 3.38 32.19 -23.83
CA LYS A 318 4.20 31.98 -22.64
C LYS A 318 5.07 30.74 -22.77
N VAL A 319 6.37 30.90 -22.52
CA VAL A 319 7.36 29.82 -22.53
C VAL A 319 7.89 29.61 -21.12
N TYR A 320 7.91 28.36 -20.66
CA TYR A 320 8.42 27.96 -19.36
C TYR A 320 9.46 26.84 -19.53
N GLU A 321 10.65 27.01 -18.98
CA GLU A 321 11.71 25.99 -19.05
C GLU A 321 12.07 25.46 -17.67
N SER A 322 12.43 24.18 -17.59
CA SER A 322 12.96 23.60 -16.35
C SER A 322 14.34 24.18 -16.03
N ALA A 323 14.51 24.70 -14.80
CA ALA A 323 15.78 25.27 -14.34
C ALA A 323 16.89 24.22 -14.18
N THR A 324 16.52 22.96 -13.94
CA THR A 324 17.43 21.83 -13.80
C THR A 324 17.34 20.92 -15.01
N SER A 325 18.50 20.60 -15.58
CA SER A 325 18.63 19.48 -16.50
C SER A 325 18.55 18.18 -15.72
N PHE A 326 17.69 17.25 -16.11
CA PHE A 326 17.67 15.91 -15.55
C PHE A 326 18.47 14.98 -16.45
N THR A 327 19.20 14.06 -15.84
CA THR A 327 19.82 12.95 -16.53
C THR A 327 18.75 11.91 -16.84
N GLU A 328 18.79 11.26 -18.01
CA GLU A 328 17.96 10.07 -18.23
C GLU A 328 18.14 9.11 -17.05
N LEU A 329 17.05 8.71 -16.40
CA LEU A 329 17.04 7.46 -15.64
C LEU A 329 16.93 6.33 -16.65
N ASN A 330 18.03 6.06 -17.33
CA ASN A 330 18.16 4.90 -18.19
C ASN A 330 19.56 4.30 -18.02
N ARG A 331 19.62 2.98 -18.29
CA ARG A 331 20.71 2.00 -18.13
C ARG A 331 20.35 1.03 -16.99
N ASN A 332 20.14 -0.25 -17.21
CA ASN A 332 21.12 -1.21 -17.74
C ASN A 332 22.58 -0.98 -17.29
N THR A 333 22.81 -0.27 -16.19
CA THR A 333 24.08 -0.26 -15.44
C THR A 333 23.79 0.07 -13.99
#